data_AF-A0A2K3L696-F1
#
_entry.id   AF-A0A2K3L696-F1
#
_cell.length_a   1.000
_cell.length_b   1.000
_cell.length_c   1.000
_cell.angle_alpha   90.00
_cell.angle_beta   90.00
_cell.angle_gamma   90.00
#
_symmetry.space_group_name_H-M   'P 1'
#
loop_
_entity.id
_entity.type
_entity.pdbx_description
1 polymer ?
#
loop_
_entity_poly.entity_id
_entity_poly.type
_entity_poly.pdbx_seq_one_letter_code
_entity_poly.pdbx_strand_id
1 'polypeptide(L)'
;MQLDGKIIAPTSSSSWGSGTLQWLEFTKLNKITIKGKGVIDGQGSIWWNGNGGLPKTKPTALRFYGSNGVTVTGITIQNSQQTHLKFDSCTNVQVFDITVSSPGDSPNTDGIHLQNSQDVVIYSSTLACGDDCVSIQTGCSNILVHNVNCGPGHGISIGSLGKENTRACVSNVTVRDTTLHNTLTGVRIKTWQ
;
A
#
# COMPACT_ATOMS: atom_id res chain seq x y z
N MET A 1 -11.40 -14.01 5.70
CA MET A 1 -12.10 -13.67 4.44
C MET A 1 -11.42 -14.38 3.29
N GLN A 2 -12.20 -15.09 2.48
CA GLN A 2 -11.74 -15.68 1.22
C GLN A 2 -12.11 -14.73 0.08
N LEU A 3 -11.16 -14.42 -0.80
CA LEU A 3 -11.36 -13.63 -2.01
C LEU A 3 -10.85 -14.43 -3.22
N ASP A 4 -11.78 -15.01 -3.98
CA ASP A 4 -11.48 -15.76 -5.20
C ASP A 4 -12.07 -15.11 -6.46
N GLY A 5 -13.02 -14.19 -6.29
CA GLY A 5 -13.59 -13.41 -7.38
C GLY A 5 -12.86 -12.10 -7.62
N LYS A 6 -13.45 -11.27 -8.47
CA LYS A 6 -12.95 -9.91 -8.75
C LYS A 6 -13.89 -8.87 -8.12
N ILE A 7 -13.36 -8.03 -7.25
CA ILE A 7 -14.04 -6.84 -6.73
C ILE A 7 -13.57 -5.64 -7.56
N ILE A 8 -14.52 -4.86 -8.08
CA ILE A 8 -14.24 -3.77 -9.01
C ILE A 8 -14.76 -2.46 -8.42
N ALA A 9 -13.91 -1.43 -8.40
CA ALA A 9 -14.26 -0.12 -7.87
C ALA A 9 -15.17 0.65 -8.82
N PRO A 10 -16.17 1.39 -8.32
CA PRO A 10 -17.04 2.17 -9.19
C PRO A 10 -16.28 3.34 -9.85
N THR A 11 -16.66 3.66 -11.09
CA THR A 11 -16.07 4.77 -11.87
C THR A 11 -16.89 6.06 -11.81
N SER A 12 -18.09 6.03 -11.22
CA SER A 12 -18.97 7.20 -11.09
C SER A 12 -18.77 7.90 -9.76
N SER A 13 -18.65 9.23 -9.77
CA SER A 13 -18.54 10.06 -8.56
C SER A 13 -19.71 9.89 -7.59
N SER A 14 -20.92 9.63 -8.11
CA SER A 14 -22.12 9.40 -7.30
C SER A 14 -22.02 8.20 -6.36
N SER A 15 -21.22 7.19 -6.71
CA SER A 15 -21.05 5.97 -5.91
C SER A 15 -20.10 6.14 -4.73
N TRP A 16 -19.28 7.18 -4.70
CA TRP A 16 -18.24 7.40 -3.68
C TRP A 16 -18.69 8.29 -2.53
N GLY A 17 -19.84 8.97 -2.64
CA GLY A 17 -20.27 9.94 -1.64
C GLY A 17 -19.25 11.08 -1.47
N SER A 18 -19.13 11.63 -0.26
CA SER A 18 -18.17 12.68 0.06
C SER A 18 -16.88 12.12 0.67
N GLY A 19 -15.74 12.41 0.02
CA GLY A 19 -14.43 12.39 0.67
C GLY A 19 -13.93 11.04 1.19
N THR A 20 -13.89 10.01 0.34
CA THR A 20 -13.33 8.69 0.72
C THR A 20 -11.81 8.70 0.67
N LEU A 21 -11.15 8.65 1.83
CA LEU A 21 -9.70 8.41 1.95
C LEU A 21 -9.32 6.96 1.60
N GLN A 22 -10.30 6.04 1.60
CA GLN A 22 -10.13 4.63 1.30
C GLN A 22 -11.38 4.05 0.64
N TRP A 23 -11.20 3.00 -0.17
CA TRP A 23 -12.29 2.26 -0.80
C TRP A 23 -12.76 1.09 0.06
N LEU A 24 -11.88 0.12 0.33
CA LEU A 24 -12.15 -1.00 1.23
C LEU A 24 -11.42 -0.78 2.55
N GLU A 25 -12.16 -0.74 3.66
CA GLU A 25 -11.57 -0.53 4.98
C GLU A 25 -11.94 -1.65 5.96
N PHE A 26 -10.92 -2.13 6.68
CA PHE A 26 -11.03 -3.04 7.79
C PHE A 26 -10.51 -2.36 9.05
N THR A 27 -11.40 -2.09 10.00
CA THR A 27 -11.11 -1.23 11.16
C THR A 27 -11.25 -1.99 12.47
N LYS A 28 -10.25 -1.85 13.36
CA LYS A 28 -10.23 -2.37 14.74
C LYS A 28 -10.50 -3.87 14.83
N LEU A 29 -9.95 -4.64 13.88
CA LEU A 29 -10.09 -6.09 13.87
C LEU A 29 -8.96 -6.76 14.64
N ASN A 30 -9.23 -7.97 15.12
CA ASN A 30 -8.25 -8.84 15.76
C ASN A 30 -8.21 -10.17 15.01
N LYS A 31 -7.02 -10.59 14.57
CA LYS A 31 -6.76 -11.87 13.87
C LYS A 31 -7.57 -12.04 12.58
N ILE A 32 -7.48 -11.06 11.68
CA ILE A 32 -8.11 -11.12 10.37
C ILE A 32 -7.14 -11.63 9.31
N THR A 33 -7.59 -12.59 8.50
CA THR A 33 -6.86 -13.05 7.31
C THR A 33 -7.68 -12.75 6.06
N ILE A 34 -7.10 -12.04 5.09
CA ILE A 34 -7.57 -11.98 3.71
C ILE A 34 -6.69 -12.91 2.89
N LYS A 35 -7.31 -13.88 2.21
CA LYS A 35 -6.61 -14.88 1.40
C LYS A 35 -7.39 -15.27 0.16
N GLY A 36 -6.72 -15.87 -0.82
CA GLY A 36 -7.34 -16.46 -2.00
C GLY A 36 -6.51 -16.17 -3.24
N LYS A 37 -7.16 -16.21 -4.41
CA LYS A 37 -6.53 -15.90 -5.71
C LYS A 37 -7.28 -14.81 -6.50
N GLY A 38 -8.21 -14.15 -5.84
CA GLY A 38 -9.05 -13.12 -6.43
C GLY A 38 -8.35 -11.78 -6.56
N VAL A 39 -9.07 -10.82 -7.13
CA VAL A 39 -8.53 -9.53 -7.57
C VAL A 39 -9.34 -8.38 -6.98
N ILE A 40 -8.64 -7.37 -6.45
CA ILE A 40 -9.19 -6.05 -6.12
C ILE A 40 -8.72 -5.10 -7.23
N ASP A 41 -9.66 -4.61 -8.05
CA ASP A 41 -9.37 -3.70 -9.17
C ASP A 41 -9.91 -2.30 -8.88
N GLY A 42 -9.00 -1.35 -8.63
CA GLY A 42 -9.34 0.02 -8.29
C GLY A 42 -9.80 0.88 -9.47
N GLN A 43 -9.68 0.41 -10.72
CA GLN A 43 -9.98 1.21 -11.90
C GLN A 43 -9.33 2.62 -11.88
N GLY A 44 -8.09 2.73 -11.40
CA GLY A 44 -7.41 3.99 -11.08
C GLY A 44 -7.18 4.95 -12.25
N SER A 45 -7.21 4.47 -13.51
CA SER A 45 -6.93 5.30 -14.69
C SER A 45 -7.83 6.54 -14.81
N ILE A 46 -9.10 6.45 -14.42
CA ILE A 46 -10.01 7.60 -14.42
C ILE A 46 -9.62 8.64 -13.36
N TRP A 47 -9.06 8.19 -12.23
CA TRP A 47 -8.59 9.03 -11.13
C TRP A 47 -7.29 9.73 -11.48
N TRP A 48 -6.34 9.01 -12.10
CA TRP A 48 -5.03 9.54 -12.47
C TRP A 48 -5.14 10.66 -13.50
N ASN A 49 -6.04 10.52 -14.47
CA ASN A 49 -6.25 11.51 -15.53
C ASN A 49 -7.12 12.70 -15.09
N GLY A 50 -7.68 12.69 -13.87
CA GLY A 50 -8.57 13.75 -13.39
C GLY A 50 -9.90 13.84 -14.15
N ASN A 51 -10.29 12.77 -14.84
CA ASN A 51 -11.50 12.71 -15.66
C ASN A 51 -12.72 12.24 -14.83
N GLY A 52 -13.94 12.45 -15.35
CA GLY A 52 -15.14 11.81 -14.80
C GLY A 52 -15.79 12.49 -13.58
N GLY A 53 -15.39 13.72 -13.25
CA GLY A 53 -16.01 14.49 -12.15
C GLY A 53 -15.79 13.87 -10.77
N LEU A 54 -14.71 13.10 -10.61
CA LEU A 54 -14.36 12.42 -9.36
C LEU A 54 -13.77 13.41 -8.33
N PRO A 55 -13.88 13.10 -7.02
CA PRO A 55 -13.24 13.89 -5.98
C PRO A 55 -11.74 14.06 -6.22
N LYS A 56 -11.18 15.22 -5.83
CA LYS A 56 -9.72 15.48 -5.91
C LYS A 56 -8.91 14.48 -5.07
N THR A 57 -9.46 14.09 -3.92
CA THR A 57 -8.86 13.10 -3.03
C THR A 57 -9.05 11.71 -3.62
N LYS A 58 -7.94 11.02 -3.87
CA LYS A 58 -7.93 9.66 -4.42
C LYS A 58 -7.91 8.66 -3.26
N PRO A 59 -8.80 7.66 -3.25
CA PRO A 59 -8.84 6.67 -2.17
C PRO A 59 -7.66 5.69 -2.26
N THR A 60 -7.21 5.19 -1.10
CA THR A 60 -6.46 3.94 -1.01
C THR A 60 -7.38 2.75 -1.36
N ALA A 61 -6.92 1.78 -2.15
CA ALA A 61 -7.76 0.66 -2.56
C ALA A 61 -8.16 -0.25 -1.37
N LEU A 62 -7.18 -0.69 -0.57
CA LEU A 62 -7.41 -1.52 0.62
C LEU A 62 -6.67 -0.96 1.82
N ARG A 63 -7.40 -0.67 2.91
CA ARG A 63 -6.84 -0.14 4.15
C ARG A 63 -7.21 -1.00 5.36
N PHE A 64 -6.23 -1.24 6.22
CA PHE A 64 -6.42 -1.71 7.58
C PHE A 64 -6.11 -0.58 8.56
N TYR A 65 -7.00 -0.34 9.50
CA TYR A 65 -6.85 0.69 10.53
C TYR A 65 -7.01 0.11 11.93
N GLY A 66 -6.09 0.42 12.84
CA GLY A 66 -6.23 0.07 14.25
C GLY A 66 -6.31 -1.43 14.55
N SER A 67 -5.79 -2.28 13.67
CA SER A 67 -6.02 -3.74 13.70
C SER A 67 -4.79 -4.51 14.19
N ASN A 68 -5.01 -5.66 14.83
CA ASN A 68 -3.96 -6.52 15.37
C ASN A 68 -4.03 -7.92 14.76
N GLY A 69 -2.90 -8.49 14.37
CA GLY A 69 -2.84 -9.85 13.79
C GLY A 69 -3.47 -9.88 12.40
N VAL A 70 -3.01 -9.02 11.49
CA VAL A 70 -3.52 -8.95 10.12
C VAL A 70 -2.68 -9.82 9.20
N THR A 71 -3.32 -10.66 8.40
CA THR A 71 -2.66 -11.42 7.33
C THR A 71 -3.30 -11.13 5.99
N VAL A 72 -2.51 -10.77 4.98
CA VAL A 72 -2.97 -10.61 3.59
C VAL A 72 -2.11 -11.50 2.70
N THR A 73 -2.73 -12.42 1.96
CA THR A 73 -1.98 -13.36 1.12
C THR A 73 -2.68 -13.82 -0.15
N GLY A 74 -1.91 -14.13 -1.19
CA GLY A 74 -2.37 -14.78 -2.43
C GLY A 74 -3.16 -13.90 -3.41
N ILE A 75 -3.71 -12.79 -2.94
CA ILE A 75 -4.57 -11.91 -3.74
C ILE A 75 -3.78 -10.96 -4.64
N THR A 76 -4.45 -10.45 -5.66
CA THR A 76 -3.94 -9.36 -6.51
C THR A 76 -4.67 -8.06 -6.20
N ILE A 77 -3.92 -6.96 -6.05
CA ILE A 77 -4.47 -5.60 -5.97
C ILE A 77 -3.92 -4.81 -7.16
N GLN A 78 -4.79 -4.34 -8.03
CA GLN A 78 -4.39 -3.68 -9.27
C GLN A 78 -5.10 -2.36 -9.50
N ASN A 79 -4.46 -1.50 -10.29
CA ASN A 79 -4.99 -0.20 -10.72
C ASN A 79 -5.57 0.62 -9.57
N SER A 80 -4.85 0.71 -8.45
CA SER A 80 -5.31 1.50 -7.31
C SER A 80 -5.40 2.98 -7.67
N GLN A 81 -6.40 3.69 -7.12
CA GLN A 81 -6.56 5.13 -7.36
C GLN A 81 -5.40 5.93 -6.76
N GLN A 82 -4.90 5.50 -5.60
CA GLN A 82 -3.68 5.96 -4.94
C GLN A 82 -2.93 4.71 -4.44
N THR A 83 -2.70 4.56 -3.14
CA THR A 83 -2.05 3.39 -2.54
C THR A 83 -2.85 2.10 -2.67
N HIS A 84 -2.21 0.98 -3.01
CA HIS A 84 -2.87 -0.32 -3.15
C HIS A 84 -3.24 -0.92 -1.79
N LEU A 85 -2.27 -1.07 -0.89
CA LEU A 85 -2.47 -1.65 0.43
C LEU A 85 -1.89 -0.76 1.53
N LYS A 86 -2.73 -0.28 2.45
CA LYS A 86 -2.31 0.56 3.58
C LYS A 86 -2.55 -0.12 4.92
N PHE A 87 -1.56 -0.05 5.79
CA PHE A 87 -1.70 -0.34 7.22
C PHE A 87 -1.46 0.93 8.02
N ASP A 88 -2.42 1.28 8.86
CA ASP A 88 -2.33 2.44 9.74
C ASP A 88 -2.71 2.05 11.16
N SER A 89 -1.81 2.30 12.11
CA SER A 89 -2.02 1.96 13.53
C SER A 89 -2.26 0.46 13.73
N CYS A 90 -1.54 -0.39 12.99
CA CYS A 90 -1.69 -1.85 13.04
C CYS A 90 -0.49 -2.51 13.75
N THR A 91 -0.71 -3.69 14.33
CA THR A 91 0.34 -4.47 14.98
C THR A 91 0.26 -5.94 14.55
N ASN A 92 1.40 -6.63 14.49
CA ASN A 92 1.47 -8.04 14.06
C ASN A 92 0.88 -8.23 12.66
N VAL A 93 1.53 -7.65 11.65
CA VAL A 93 1.07 -7.67 10.26
C VAL A 93 1.93 -8.61 9.44
N GLN A 94 1.30 -9.46 8.63
CA GLN A 94 1.96 -10.34 7.66
C GLN A 94 1.35 -10.13 6.28
N VAL A 95 2.20 -9.86 5.29
CA VAL A 95 1.81 -9.74 3.89
C VAL A 95 2.70 -10.64 3.05
N PHE A 96 2.12 -11.59 2.33
CA PHE A 96 2.92 -12.52 1.52
C PHE A 96 2.20 -13.15 0.35
N ASP A 97 2.94 -13.54 -0.69
CA ASP A 97 2.40 -14.11 -1.92
C ASP A 97 1.34 -13.21 -2.59
N ILE A 98 1.40 -11.89 -2.36
CA ILE A 98 0.49 -10.95 -3.03
C ILE A 98 1.12 -10.43 -4.33
N THR A 99 0.25 -9.98 -5.23
CA THR A 99 0.66 -9.21 -6.41
C THR A 99 0.05 -7.82 -6.37
N VAL A 100 0.90 -6.80 -6.50
CA VAL A 100 0.47 -5.43 -6.79
C VAL A 100 0.83 -5.09 -8.24
N SER A 101 -0.12 -4.52 -8.98
CA SER A 101 0.07 -4.19 -10.39
C SER A 101 -0.63 -2.90 -10.81
N SER A 102 0.14 -1.88 -11.13
CA SER A 102 -0.28 -0.67 -11.85
C SER A 102 0.82 -0.20 -12.81
N PRO A 103 0.49 0.61 -13.84
CA PRO A 103 1.49 1.23 -14.71
C PRO A 103 2.56 1.98 -13.92
N GLY A 104 3.82 1.95 -14.39
CA GLY A 104 4.94 2.60 -13.72
C GLY A 104 4.89 4.13 -13.71
N ASP A 105 4.00 4.72 -14.49
CA ASP A 105 3.71 6.15 -14.57
C ASP A 105 2.41 6.55 -13.83
N SER A 106 1.77 5.59 -13.15
CA SER A 106 0.55 5.88 -12.36
C SER A 106 0.89 6.71 -11.11
N PRO A 107 0.28 7.90 -10.92
CA PRO A 107 0.70 8.83 -9.88
C PRO A 107 0.32 8.37 -8.47
N ASN A 108 1.29 8.38 -7.55
CA ASN A 108 1.12 8.13 -6.12
C ASN A 108 0.54 6.75 -5.78
N THR A 109 0.87 5.74 -6.57
CA THR A 109 0.30 4.40 -6.44
C THR A 109 1.14 3.45 -5.57
N ASP A 110 1.58 3.89 -4.38
CA ASP A 110 2.36 3.06 -3.45
C ASP A 110 1.83 1.62 -3.37
N GLY A 111 2.73 0.63 -3.40
CA GLY A 111 2.35 -0.78 -3.33
C GLY A 111 1.83 -1.15 -1.94
N ILE A 112 2.71 -1.11 -0.95
CA ILE A 112 2.37 -1.29 0.46
C ILE A 112 2.80 -0.05 1.24
N HIS A 113 1.87 0.59 1.92
CA HIS A 113 2.12 1.79 2.71
C HIS A 113 1.89 1.50 4.19
N LEU A 114 2.94 1.69 4.99
CA LEU A 114 2.94 1.49 6.43
C LEU A 114 2.97 2.83 7.14
N GLN A 115 2.06 3.03 8.08
CA GLN A 115 2.01 4.21 8.93
C GLN A 115 1.66 3.78 10.36
N ASN A 116 2.33 4.33 11.38
CA ASN A 116 2.06 4.02 12.78
C ASN A 116 1.99 2.50 13.11
N SER A 117 2.68 1.65 12.35
CA SER A 117 2.47 0.19 12.39
C SER A 117 3.71 -0.55 12.86
N GLN A 118 3.52 -1.58 13.67
CA GLN A 118 4.60 -2.29 14.37
C GLN A 118 4.56 -3.79 14.11
N ASP A 119 5.72 -4.42 14.11
CA ASP A 119 5.87 -5.88 13.91
C ASP A 119 5.26 -6.32 12.58
N VAL A 120 5.86 -5.84 11.49
CA VAL A 120 5.37 -6.05 10.12
C VAL A 120 6.37 -6.90 9.33
N VAL A 121 5.89 -7.96 8.70
CA VAL A 121 6.68 -8.78 7.78
C VAL A 121 6.02 -8.80 6.41
N ILE A 122 6.78 -8.42 5.38
CA ILE A 122 6.37 -8.41 3.98
C ILE A 122 7.32 -9.33 3.21
N TYR A 123 6.79 -10.36 2.54
CA TYR A 123 7.64 -11.31 1.85
C TYR A 123 7.03 -12.01 0.63
N SER A 124 7.87 -12.62 -0.21
CA SER A 124 7.45 -13.43 -1.36
C SER A 124 6.42 -12.74 -2.27
N SER A 125 6.50 -11.42 -2.43
CA SER A 125 5.47 -10.63 -3.10
C SER A 125 6.04 -9.89 -4.31
N THR A 126 5.20 -9.67 -5.32
CA THR A 126 5.57 -8.90 -6.51
C THR A 126 4.85 -7.55 -6.49
N LEU A 127 5.62 -6.46 -6.55
CA LEU A 127 5.11 -5.10 -6.41
C LEU A 127 5.51 -4.26 -7.62
N ALA A 128 4.56 -4.05 -8.53
CA ALA A 128 4.69 -3.20 -9.71
C ALA A 128 3.72 -2.02 -9.59
N CYS A 129 4.25 -0.81 -9.49
CA CYS A 129 3.44 0.40 -9.30
C CYS A 129 4.17 1.65 -9.82
N GLY A 130 3.54 2.82 -9.69
CA GLY A 130 4.13 4.09 -10.13
C GLY A 130 4.76 4.93 -9.02
N ASP A 131 4.80 4.43 -7.78
CA ASP A 131 5.49 5.08 -6.67
C ASP A 131 6.24 4.04 -5.81
N ASP A 132 6.46 4.28 -4.52
CA ASP A 132 7.19 3.38 -3.64
C ASP A 132 6.54 1.98 -3.58
N CYS A 133 7.30 0.92 -3.88
CA CYS A 133 6.82 -0.47 -3.71
C CYS A 133 6.44 -0.71 -2.25
N VAL A 134 7.31 -0.29 -1.33
CA VAL A 134 7.05 -0.26 0.10
C VAL A 134 7.40 1.13 0.65
N SER A 135 6.42 1.78 1.25
CA SER A 135 6.53 3.11 1.86
C SER A 135 6.38 2.98 3.37
N ILE A 136 7.42 3.35 4.12
CA ILE A 136 7.49 3.21 5.59
C ILE A 136 7.48 4.59 6.22
N GLN A 137 6.34 4.99 6.75
CA GLN A 137 6.13 6.31 7.35
C GLN A 137 6.44 6.33 8.85
N THR A 138 6.35 7.52 9.44
CA THR A 138 6.50 7.74 10.88
C THR A 138 5.63 6.81 11.73
N GLY A 139 6.13 6.50 12.93
CA GLY A 139 5.48 5.61 13.89
C GLY A 139 5.63 4.12 13.57
N CYS A 140 6.44 3.76 12.56
CA CYS A 140 6.70 2.37 12.22
C CYS A 140 7.95 1.81 12.92
N SER A 141 7.88 0.56 13.39
CA SER A 141 9.03 -0.14 13.95
C SER A 141 8.95 -1.66 13.76
N ASN A 142 10.11 -2.33 13.79
CA ASN A 142 10.23 -3.79 13.62
C ASN A 142 9.65 -4.25 12.29
N ILE A 143 10.21 -3.72 11.20
CA ILE A 143 9.75 -3.99 9.84
C ILE A 143 10.77 -4.91 9.15
N LEU A 144 10.31 -6.04 8.62
CA LEU A 144 11.12 -6.93 7.82
C LEU A 144 10.51 -7.07 6.42
N VAL A 145 11.27 -6.69 5.40
CA VAL A 145 10.93 -6.89 3.99
C VAL A 145 11.94 -7.87 3.38
N HIS A 146 11.49 -9.00 2.85
CA HIS A 146 12.40 -9.95 2.21
C HIS A 146 11.78 -10.76 1.07
N ASN A 147 12.59 -11.25 0.13
CA ASN A 147 12.09 -12.03 -1.02
C ASN A 147 11.01 -11.29 -1.83
N VAL A 148 11.14 -9.96 -1.94
CA VAL A 148 10.21 -9.13 -2.71
C VAL A 148 10.79 -8.89 -4.10
N ASN A 149 9.93 -8.93 -5.12
CA ASN A 149 10.24 -8.43 -6.45
C ASN A 149 9.59 -7.07 -6.63
N CYS A 150 10.37 -5.99 -6.63
CA CYS A 150 9.91 -4.61 -6.71
C CYS A 150 10.30 -4.00 -8.05
N GLY A 151 9.31 -3.63 -8.86
CA GLY A 151 9.57 -3.03 -10.17
C GLY A 151 8.44 -3.18 -11.17
N PRO A 152 8.06 -2.10 -11.90
CA PRO A 152 8.55 -0.72 -11.78
C PRO A 152 8.06 -0.02 -10.49
N GLY A 153 8.58 1.19 -10.23
CA GLY A 153 8.17 2.05 -9.09
C GLY A 153 9.30 2.95 -8.58
N HIS A 154 9.25 3.37 -7.31
CA HIS A 154 10.28 4.18 -6.66
C HIS A 154 11.17 3.40 -5.69
N GLY A 155 10.99 2.08 -5.57
CA GLY A 155 11.79 1.24 -4.68
C GLY A 155 11.20 1.11 -3.28
N ILE A 156 12.06 0.90 -2.29
CA ILE A 156 11.67 0.81 -0.88
C ILE A 156 12.09 2.09 -0.16
N SER A 157 11.12 2.85 0.35
CA SER A 157 11.35 4.16 0.94
C SER A 157 10.96 4.22 2.41
N ILE A 158 11.82 4.84 3.22
CA ILE A 158 11.45 5.38 4.54
C ILE A 158 11.11 6.86 4.36
N GLY A 159 9.91 7.27 4.76
CA GLY A 159 9.43 8.65 4.71
C GLY A 159 8.55 9.01 3.49
N SER A 160 8.21 10.28 3.30
CA SER A 160 8.87 11.44 3.90
C SER A 160 8.58 11.64 5.39
N LEU A 161 9.63 11.90 6.16
CA LEU A 161 9.56 12.07 7.61
C LEU A 161 9.71 13.54 8.01
N GLY A 162 9.00 13.96 9.05
CA GLY A 162 9.18 15.27 9.69
C GLY A 162 8.55 16.44 8.97
N LYS A 163 7.46 16.20 8.22
CA LYS A 163 6.69 17.26 7.55
C LYS A 163 6.32 18.37 8.54
N GLU A 164 6.39 19.63 8.12
CA GLU A 164 6.05 20.79 8.97
C GLU A 164 6.88 20.87 10.26
N ASN A 165 8.17 20.52 10.19
CA ASN A 165 9.10 20.49 11.34
C ASN A 165 8.63 19.61 12.51
N THR A 166 7.80 18.60 12.22
CA THR A 166 7.33 17.66 13.24
C THR A 166 8.38 16.59 13.53
N ARG A 167 8.34 16.03 14.74
CA ARG A 167 9.16 14.86 15.07
C ARG A 167 8.59 13.64 14.36
N ALA A 168 9.46 12.88 13.69
CA ALA A 168 9.10 11.61 13.07
C ALA A 168 10.10 10.52 13.48
N CYS A 169 9.59 9.31 13.72
CA CYS A 169 10.38 8.18 14.21
C CYS A 169 10.09 6.94 13.36
N VAL A 170 11.14 6.31 12.86
CA VAL A 170 11.12 4.97 12.26
C VAL A 170 12.33 4.22 12.79
N SER A 171 12.17 2.97 13.21
CA SER A 171 13.26 2.19 13.80
C SER A 171 13.20 0.72 13.44
N ASN A 172 14.35 0.03 13.52
CA ASN A 172 14.47 -1.40 13.29
C ASN A 172 13.79 -1.88 12.00
N VAL A 173 14.31 -1.41 10.86
CA VAL A 173 13.87 -1.79 9.52
C VAL A 173 14.96 -2.64 8.87
N THR A 174 14.61 -3.83 8.42
CA THR A 174 15.48 -4.72 7.65
C THR A 174 14.87 -4.97 6.28
N VAL A 175 15.66 -4.74 5.23
CA VAL A 175 15.33 -5.11 3.85
C VAL A 175 16.42 -6.05 3.37
N ARG A 176 16.06 -7.25 2.94
CA ARG A 176 17.02 -8.26 2.41
C ARG A 176 16.43 -9.05 1.26
N ASP A 177 17.27 -9.75 0.50
CA ASP A 177 16.84 -10.72 -0.53
C ASP A 177 15.78 -10.18 -1.50
N THR A 178 15.86 -8.88 -1.82
CA THR A 178 14.84 -8.16 -2.60
C THR A 178 15.44 -7.77 -3.94
N THR A 179 14.73 -8.09 -5.01
CA THR A 179 15.11 -7.67 -6.37
C THR A 179 14.42 -6.35 -6.66
N LEU A 180 15.21 -5.34 -7.04
CA LEU A 180 14.70 -4.05 -7.50
C LEU A 180 15.07 -3.88 -8.96
N HIS A 181 14.07 -3.66 -9.81
CA HIS A 181 14.28 -3.50 -11.24
C HIS A 181 13.37 -2.41 -11.79
N ASN A 182 13.86 -1.61 -12.74
CA ASN A 182 13.10 -0.50 -13.33
C ASN A 182 12.49 0.45 -12.28
N THR A 183 13.17 0.64 -11.14
CA THR A 183 12.77 1.57 -10.09
C THR A 183 13.54 2.88 -10.19
N LEU A 184 12.94 3.99 -9.75
CA LEU A 184 13.63 5.29 -9.67
C LEU A 184 14.79 5.24 -8.68
N THR A 185 14.61 4.55 -7.55
CA THR A 185 15.66 4.32 -6.54
C THR A 185 15.63 2.87 -6.05
N GLY A 186 16.74 2.42 -5.46
CA GLY A 186 16.81 1.14 -4.76
C GLY A 186 16.12 1.23 -3.40
N VAL A 187 16.92 1.53 -2.37
CA VAL A 187 16.42 1.91 -1.04
C VAL A 187 16.62 3.41 -0.85
N ARG A 188 15.65 4.09 -0.26
CA ARG A 188 15.64 5.56 -0.12
C ARG A 188 15.15 5.98 1.26
N ILE A 189 15.74 7.04 1.82
CA ILE A 189 15.23 7.72 3.02
C ILE A 189 14.92 9.17 2.65
N LYS A 190 13.70 9.64 2.97
CA LYS A 190 13.19 10.97 2.67
C LYS A 190 12.87 11.70 3.97
N THR A 191 13.44 12.88 4.19
CA THR A 191 13.11 13.76 5.32
C THR A 191 12.77 15.15 4.80
N TRP A 192 11.88 15.85 5.48
CA TRP A 192 11.66 17.28 5.27
C TRP A 192 12.79 18.08 5.92
N GLN A 193 13.12 19.23 5.32
CA GLN A 193 14.10 20.20 5.81
C GLN A 193 13.40 21.48 6.24
#